data_AF-A0A4Q3RGE7-F1
#
_entry.id   AF-A0A4Q3RGE7-F1
#
_cell.length_a   1.000
_cell.length_b   1.000
_cell.length_c   1.000
_cell.angle_alpha   90.00
_cell.angle_beta   90.00
_cell.angle_gamma   90.00
#
_symmetry.space_group_name_H-M   'P 1'
#
loop_
_entity.id
_entity.type
_entity.pdbx_description
1 polymer ?
#
loop_
_entity_poly.entity_id
_entity_poly.type
_entity_poly.pdbx_seq_one_letter_code
_entity_poly.pdbx_strand_id
1 'polypeptide(L)'
;WYDDANEKLLARWRKKGKDAALIKGHPLLTNWGAVLQDTFYLLFQHEDLINAYEECYLSPPTTQTLLGKIQEDLFYSHREKNSPLELSALADGSFTISACYTPAREVEALYNYLVKHVDEGSEEGVSPRDIVVMVSDIDAYAPYIRAVFDTAPYSFPYTIADEKIDSSDSAFAALEALLRLHDDNFTAEAVLQLLDFTSIRERFGIQELTLIRKAVSSAAFRFGMEGKNEDDSVYLSCSNALRRLMFGICMSGDEPHSFGDHEFYPVEMVEGSDALPLVRFCHFAEVLMASIKERAKARSVAEWGVYVEGVINNFLFREGEEGKECALLLRQVEKTVGWDGLLEEEVSYEVFTFSFLKTLGNETRQHAYVSKGITFCSLIPMRSIPFKVVALLGMNMGQFPRNEALLGFNLMERERRRGDRHVKANDKQLFLDTLLSAQEKLYISYIGRSSKDNSLIPPSSLVDELLNYLEDRTAEPELVRKTLVVEHPLHSFSKKYN
;
A
#
# COMPACT_ATOMS: atom_id res chain seq x y z
N TRP A 1 0.90 -25.87 20.59
CA TRP A 1 1.96 -25.36 21.47
C TRP A 1 1.95 -26.16 22.77
N TYR A 2 2.99 -26.94 23.02
CA TYR A 2 3.03 -27.89 24.14
C TYR A 2 3.65 -27.31 25.41
N ASP A 3 4.32 -26.16 25.27
CA ASP A 3 5.01 -25.46 26.38
C ASP A 3 4.04 -24.74 27.33
N ASP A 4 2.75 -24.63 26.98
CA ASP A 4 1.70 -23.92 27.74
C ASP A 4 0.58 -24.83 28.28
N ALA A 5 0.81 -26.14 28.34
CA ALA A 5 -0.24 -27.08 28.77
C ALA A 5 -0.60 -26.90 30.26
N ASN A 6 -1.88 -26.61 30.55
CA ASN A 6 -2.45 -26.57 31.90
C ASN A 6 -2.18 -27.88 32.67
N GLU A 7 -1.93 -27.82 33.98
CA GLU A 7 -1.59 -28.97 34.85
C GLU A 7 -2.57 -30.14 34.73
N LYS A 8 -3.87 -29.86 34.52
CA LYS A 8 -4.90 -30.91 34.30
C LYS A 8 -4.69 -31.67 32.99
N LEU A 9 -4.20 -31.00 31.95
CA LEU A 9 -3.96 -31.55 30.62
C LEU A 9 -2.69 -32.42 30.62
N LEU A 10 -1.65 -31.94 31.31
CA LEU A 10 -0.43 -32.70 31.63
C LEU A 10 -0.75 -33.97 32.47
N ALA A 11 -1.64 -33.86 33.45
CA ALA A 11 -2.10 -35.01 34.26
C ALA A 11 -2.90 -36.04 33.44
N ARG A 12 -3.73 -35.58 32.49
CA ARG A 12 -4.46 -36.46 31.55
C ARG A 12 -3.52 -37.22 30.62
N TRP A 13 -2.43 -36.60 30.18
CA TRP A 13 -1.41 -37.24 29.34
C TRP A 13 -0.54 -38.24 30.10
N ARG A 14 -0.16 -37.94 31.34
CA ARG A 14 0.47 -38.91 32.24
C ARG A 14 -0.41 -40.15 32.44
N LYS A 15 -1.74 -39.97 32.55
CA LYS A 15 -2.71 -41.09 32.59
C LYS A 15 -2.78 -41.90 31.29
N LYS A 16 -2.47 -41.30 30.14
CA LYS A 16 -2.38 -41.97 28.81
C LYS A 16 -0.97 -42.49 28.50
N GLY A 17 -0.05 -42.47 29.45
CA GLY A 17 1.32 -42.98 29.27
C GLY A 17 2.22 -42.11 28.38
N LYS A 18 1.87 -40.84 28.14
CA LYS A 18 2.70 -39.89 27.39
C LYS A 18 3.50 -39.01 28.35
N ASP A 19 4.82 -38.99 28.18
CA ASP A 19 5.74 -38.26 29.05
C ASP A 19 5.76 -36.77 28.67
N ALA A 20 5.37 -35.91 29.61
CA ALA A 20 5.14 -34.49 29.38
C ALA A 20 6.43 -33.66 29.21
N ALA A 21 7.55 -34.13 29.76
CA ALA A 21 8.83 -33.40 29.75
C ALA A 21 9.55 -33.41 28.39
N LEU A 22 9.06 -34.20 27.43
CA LEU A 22 9.70 -34.44 26.11
C LEU A 22 8.99 -33.76 24.94
N ILE A 23 7.86 -33.08 25.17
CA ILE A 23 7.01 -32.58 24.10
C ILE A 23 7.42 -31.14 23.72
N LYS A 24 8.56 -30.99 23.05
CA LYS A 24 8.91 -29.74 22.36
C LYS A 24 8.11 -29.65 21.07
N GLY A 25 7.39 -28.54 20.86
CA GLY A 25 6.57 -28.32 19.65
C GLY A 25 7.38 -28.22 18.35
N HIS A 26 6.70 -28.33 17.21
CA HIS A 26 7.30 -28.13 15.88
C HIS A 26 7.98 -26.74 15.79
N PRO A 27 9.25 -26.64 15.34
CA PRO A 27 10.03 -25.40 15.42
C PRO A 27 9.35 -24.21 14.71
N LEU A 28 8.84 -24.44 13.49
CA LEU A 28 8.11 -23.41 12.74
C LEU A 28 6.82 -22.96 13.47
N LEU A 29 6.07 -23.90 14.04
CA LEU A 29 4.83 -23.59 14.77
C LEU A 29 5.11 -22.80 16.05
N THR A 30 6.16 -23.15 16.79
CA THR A 30 6.54 -22.44 18.01
C THR A 30 7.07 -21.03 17.71
N ASN A 31 7.86 -20.86 16.65
CA ASN A 31 8.46 -19.56 16.33
C ASN A 31 7.48 -18.62 15.61
N TRP A 32 6.63 -19.14 14.73
CA TRP A 32 5.71 -18.33 13.93
C TRP A 32 4.33 -18.18 14.55
N GLY A 33 3.93 -19.16 15.36
CA GLY A 33 2.59 -19.33 15.87
C GLY A 33 2.22 -18.55 17.13
N ALA A 34 3.06 -17.60 17.58
CA ALA A 34 2.93 -16.96 18.90
C ALA A 34 1.56 -16.27 19.11
N VAL A 35 1.00 -15.66 18.06
CA VAL A 35 -0.31 -14.97 18.16
C VAL A 35 -1.44 -15.97 18.38
N LEU A 36 -1.46 -17.07 17.62
CA LEU A 36 -2.46 -18.11 17.82
C LEU A 36 -2.25 -18.83 19.16
N GLN A 37 -1.01 -19.04 19.58
CA GLN A 37 -0.68 -19.58 20.91
C GLN A 37 -1.29 -18.76 22.04
N ASP A 38 -1.05 -17.45 22.03
CA ASP A 38 -1.61 -16.53 23.03
C ASP A 38 -3.13 -16.52 22.98
N THR A 39 -3.71 -16.53 21.77
CA THR A 39 -5.17 -16.57 21.58
C THR A 39 -5.78 -17.84 22.17
N PHE A 40 -5.22 -19.01 21.88
CA PHE A 40 -5.66 -20.26 22.48
C PHE A 40 -5.51 -20.26 24.00
N TYR A 41 -4.39 -19.75 24.52
CA TYR A 41 -4.19 -19.66 25.96
C TYR A 41 -5.26 -18.81 26.63
N LEU A 42 -5.56 -17.63 26.09
CA LEU A 42 -6.60 -16.73 26.61
C LEU A 42 -8.00 -17.37 26.52
N LEU A 43 -8.31 -18.06 25.41
CA LEU A 43 -9.56 -18.80 25.26
C LEU A 43 -9.72 -19.93 26.28
N PHE A 44 -8.64 -20.65 26.59
CA PHE A 44 -8.63 -21.76 27.55
C PHE A 44 -8.34 -21.34 28.99
N GLN A 45 -8.21 -20.04 29.27
CA GLN A 45 -7.96 -19.55 30.62
C GLN A 45 -9.13 -19.86 31.57
N HIS A 46 -10.35 -19.94 31.04
CA HIS A 46 -11.56 -20.27 31.79
C HIS A 46 -12.04 -21.69 31.49
N GLU A 47 -12.18 -22.52 32.53
CA GLU A 47 -12.39 -23.98 32.41
C GLU A 47 -13.71 -24.40 31.76
N ASP A 48 -14.72 -23.53 31.79
CA ASP A 48 -16.08 -23.84 31.33
C ASP A 48 -16.14 -24.15 29.82
N LEU A 49 -15.21 -23.59 29.03
CA LEU A 49 -15.11 -23.81 27.59
C LEU A 49 -14.42 -25.13 27.22
N ILE A 50 -13.58 -25.70 28.12
CA ILE A 50 -12.77 -26.90 27.81
C ILE A 50 -13.63 -28.16 27.68
N ASN A 51 -14.79 -28.20 28.36
CA ASN A 51 -15.67 -29.36 28.37
C ASN A 51 -16.69 -29.39 27.21
N ALA A 52 -16.73 -28.36 26.37
CA ALA A 52 -17.69 -28.20 25.27
C ALA A 52 -17.03 -28.18 23.88
N TYR A 53 -15.84 -28.79 23.73
CA TYR A 53 -15.15 -28.88 22.45
C TYR A 53 -15.58 -30.15 21.69
N GLU A 54 -16.11 -29.96 20.48
CA GLU A 54 -16.24 -31.03 19.49
C GLU A 54 -15.04 -30.99 18.54
N GLU A 55 -14.36 -32.12 18.37
CA GLU A 55 -13.38 -32.27 17.30
C GLU A 55 -14.14 -32.25 15.96
N CYS A 56 -14.16 -31.10 15.29
CA CYS A 56 -14.55 -31.06 13.89
C CYS A 56 -13.62 -32.00 13.09
N TYR A 57 -14.18 -32.82 12.21
CA TYR A 57 -13.41 -33.74 11.37
C TYR A 57 -12.43 -32.94 10.50
N LEU A 58 -11.17 -32.89 10.91
CA LEU A 58 -10.08 -32.33 10.12
C LEU A 58 -9.56 -33.43 9.21
N SER A 59 -9.54 -33.16 7.91
CA SER A 59 -8.88 -34.04 6.95
C SER A 59 -7.37 -33.83 7.03
N PRO A 60 -6.56 -34.87 7.23
CA PRO A 60 -5.11 -34.72 7.21
C PRO A 60 -4.66 -34.24 5.81
N PRO A 61 -3.62 -33.38 5.74
CA PRO A 61 -3.06 -32.96 4.47
C PRO A 61 -2.49 -34.15 3.69
N THR A 62 -2.52 -34.05 2.36
CA THR A 62 -1.97 -35.09 1.48
C THR A 62 -0.44 -35.06 1.52
N THR A 63 0.21 -36.20 1.39
CA THR A 63 1.67 -36.34 1.59
C THR A 63 2.44 -36.62 0.31
N GLN A 64 1.78 -36.47 -0.83
CA GLN A 64 2.34 -36.73 -2.16
C GLN A 64 3.30 -35.63 -2.59
N THR A 65 3.10 -34.41 -2.08
CA THR A 65 3.91 -33.24 -2.43
C THR A 65 4.78 -32.76 -1.26
N LEU A 66 5.83 -31.99 -1.55
CA LEU A 66 6.67 -31.33 -0.55
C LEU A 66 5.84 -30.40 0.32
N LEU A 67 5.00 -29.56 -0.29
CA LEU A 67 4.09 -28.67 0.44
C LEU A 67 3.21 -29.47 1.41
N GLY A 68 2.63 -30.56 0.93
CA GLY A 68 1.80 -31.44 1.73
C GLY A 68 2.55 -32.10 2.90
N LYS A 69 3.80 -32.52 2.69
CA LYS A 69 4.68 -33.04 3.76
C LYS A 69 5.00 -31.98 4.83
N ILE A 70 5.27 -30.74 4.44
CA ILE A 70 5.50 -29.63 5.38
C ILE A 70 4.22 -29.38 6.21
N GLN A 71 3.06 -29.33 5.54
CA GLN A 71 1.77 -29.13 6.19
C GLN A 71 1.41 -30.29 7.13
N GLU A 72 1.74 -31.52 6.76
CA GLU A 72 1.55 -32.71 7.59
C GLU A 72 2.43 -32.67 8.86
N ASP A 73 3.71 -32.31 8.70
CA ASP A 73 4.63 -32.17 9.82
C ASP A 73 4.14 -31.09 10.80
N LEU A 74 3.56 -29.98 10.30
CA LEU A 74 2.88 -28.96 11.10
C LEU A 74 1.61 -29.49 11.76
N PHE A 75 0.76 -30.21 11.03
CA PHE A 75 -0.53 -30.73 11.50
C PHE A 75 -0.38 -31.69 12.70
N TYR A 76 0.56 -32.63 12.61
CA TYR A 76 0.86 -33.56 13.71
C TYR A 76 1.89 -33.03 14.71
N SER A 77 2.43 -31.83 14.47
CA SER A 77 3.55 -31.25 15.22
C SER A 77 4.74 -32.21 15.33
N HIS A 78 5.07 -32.91 14.23
CA HIS A 78 6.21 -33.82 14.18
C HIS A 78 7.53 -33.04 14.13
N ARG A 79 8.43 -33.31 15.06
CA ARG A 79 9.76 -32.68 15.06
C ARG A 79 10.72 -33.37 14.09
N GLU A 80 10.69 -34.70 14.11
CA GLU A 80 11.52 -35.58 13.29
C GLU A 80 10.64 -36.78 12.92
N LYS A 81 10.24 -36.90 11.65
CA LYS A 81 9.91 -38.24 11.16
C LYS A 81 11.22 -39.00 11.04
N ASN A 82 11.25 -40.26 11.48
CA ASN A 82 12.43 -41.14 11.38
C ASN A 82 12.95 -41.35 9.92
N SER A 83 12.24 -40.82 8.93
CA SER A 83 12.60 -40.89 7.52
C SER A 83 12.94 -39.49 6.99
N PRO A 84 14.15 -39.29 6.42
CA PRO A 84 14.52 -38.04 5.76
C PRO A 84 13.67 -37.83 4.49
N LEU A 85 13.48 -36.57 4.11
CA LEU A 85 12.92 -36.19 2.82
C LEU A 85 13.88 -36.60 1.70
N GLU A 86 13.36 -37.31 0.70
CA GLU A 86 14.10 -37.62 -0.52
C GLU A 86 14.29 -36.36 -1.38
N LEU A 87 15.43 -36.24 -2.05
CA LEU A 87 15.71 -35.12 -2.96
C LEU A 87 14.70 -35.01 -4.12
N SER A 88 14.15 -36.13 -4.57
CA SER A 88 13.09 -36.19 -5.58
C SER A 88 11.85 -35.40 -5.17
N ALA A 89 11.53 -35.38 -3.87
CA ALA A 89 10.40 -34.62 -3.34
C ALA A 89 10.66 -33.11 -3.39
N LEU A 90 11.92 -32.65 -3.40
CA LEU A 90 12.26 -31.24 -3.48
C LEU A 90 12.00 -30.62 -4.86
N ALA A 91 11.83 -31.44 -5.90
CA ALA A 91 11.69 -31.00 -7.28
C ALA A 91 10.26 -31.17 -7.84
N ASP A 92 9.26 -31.38 -6.98
CA ASP A 92 7.89 -31.68 -7.40
C ASP A 92 7.08 -30.45 -7.86
N GLY A 93 7.62 -29.23 -7.68
CA GLY A 93 6.99 -27.97 -8.09
C GLY A 93 5.85 -27.47 -7.19
N SER A 94 5.53 -28.17 -6.09
CA SER A 94 4.51 -27.73 -5.11
C SER A 94 5.01 -26.58 -4.22
N PHE A 95 6.32 -26.46 -4.08
CA PHE A 95 6.97 -25.38 -3.34
C PHE A 95 8.14 -24.84 -4.16
N THR A 96 8.17 -23.52 -4.39
CA THR A 96 9.22 -22.89 -5.20
C THR A 96 9.63 -21.55 -4.61
N ILE A 97 10.93 -21.31 -4.54
CA ILE A 97 11.50 -20.04 -4.11
C ILE A 97 12.26 -19.42 -5.28
N SER A 98 12.03 -18.13 -5.55
CA SER A 98 12.67 -17.41 -6.65
C SER A 98 13.46 -16.20 -6.14
N ALA A 99 14.74 -16.16 -6.47
CA ALA A 99 15.64 -15.06 -6.14
C ALA A 99 15.83 -14.15 -7.37
N CYS A 100 15.38 -12.90 -7.27
CA CYS A 100 15.39 -11.93 -8.37
C CYS A 100 16.29 -10.71 -8.07
N TYR A 101 16.46 -9.83 -9.06
CA TYR A 101 17.25 -8.59 -8.92
C TYR A 101 16.40 -7.34 -8.68
N THR A 102 15.13 -7.34 -9.09
CA THR A 102 14.23 -6.18 -9.02
C THR A 102 12.78 -6.63 -8.84
N PRO A 103 11.89 -5.76 -8.31
CA PRO A 103 10.44 -6.02 -8.26
C PRO A 103 9.86 -6.36 -9.63
N ALA A 104 10.27 -5.66 -10.69
CA ALA A 104 9.85 -5.97 -12.06
C ALA A 104 10.20 -7.41 -12.45
N ARG A 105 11.43 -7.85 -12.13
CA ARG A 105 11.86 -9.22 -12.43
C ARG A 105 11.13 -10.27 -11.59
N GLU A 106 10.78 -9.98 -10.33
CA GLU A 106 9.93 -10.85 -9.52
C GLU A 106 8.55 -11.07 -10.17
N VAL A 107 7.92 -10.00 -10.66
CA VAL A 107 6.62 -10.08 -11.33
C VAL A 107 6.72 -10.86 -12.64
N GLU A 108 7.76 -10.63 -13.44
CA GLU A 108 8.01 -11.41 -14.66
C GLU A 108 8.29 -12.89 -14.36
N ALA A 109 9.04 -13.20 -13.31
CA ALA A 109 9.31 -14.56 -12.86
C ALA A 109 8.02 -15.26 -12.42
N LEU A 110 7.19 -14.58 -11.63
CA LEU A 110 5.87 -15.07 -11.24
C LEU A 110 4.99 -15.34 -12.46
N TYR A 111 4.93 -14.40 -13.41
CA TYR A 111 4.16 -14.58 -14.64
C TYR A 111 4.56 -15.86 -15.38
N ASN A 112 5.87 -16.06 -15.60
CA ASN A 112 6.37 -17.26 -16.26
C ASN A 112 6.08 -18.54 -15.47
N TYR A 113 6.19 -18.49 -14.14
CA TYR A 113 5.81 -19.58 -13.24
C TYR A 113 4.34 -19.95 -13.40
N LEU A 114 3.45 -18.96 -13.42
CA LEU A 114 2.01 -19.16 -13.59
C LEU A 114 1.68 -19.72 -14.97
N VAL A 115 2.25 -19.18 -16.05
CA VAL A 115 2.04 -19.71 -17.42
C VAL A 115 2.46 -21.18 -17.48
N LYS A 116 3.66 -21.50 -17.03
CA LYS A 116 4.18 -22.88 -17.01
C LYS A 116 3.20 -23.81 -16.28
N HIS A 117 2.73 -23.41 -15.11
CA HIS A 117 1.90 -24.29 -14.29
C HIS A 117 0.43 -24.36 -14.66
N VAL A 118 -0.10 -23.36 -15.37
CA VAL A 118 -1.45 -23.39 -15.94
C VAL A 118 -1.45 -24.18 -17.26
N ASP A 119 -0.36 -24.15 -18.02
CA ASP A 119 -0.19 -24.90 -19.27
C ASP A 119 0.17 -26.38 -19.03
N GLU A 120 0.98 -26.70 -18.01
CA GLU A 120 1.49 -28.05 -17.75
C GLU A 120 0.56 -28.98 -16.94
N GLY A 121 -0.51 -28.50 -16.29
CA GLY A 121 -1.34 -29.42 -15.50
C GLY A 121 -2.64 -28.88 -14.93
N SER A 122 -3.76 -29.43 -15.40
CA SER A 122 -4.57 -30.43 -14.67
C SER A 122 -5.77 -30.86 -15.53
N GLU A 123 -6.25 -32.11 -15.38
CA GLU A 123 -7.50 -32.58 -16.02
C GLU A 123 -8.73 -31.76 -15.56
N GLU A 124 -8.61 -31.08 -14.41
CA GLU A 124 -9.47 -29.99 -13.92
C GLU A 124 -8.60 -28.73 -13.71
N GLY A 125 -8.40 -27.91 -14.74
CA GLY A 125 -7.50 -26.74 -14.77
C GLY A 125 -7.61 -25.79 -13.55
N VAL A 126 -6.47 -25.30 -13.04
CA VAL A 126 -6.43 -24.20 -12.06
C VAL A 126 -7.02 -22.94 -12.69
N SER A 127 -8.11 -22.43 -12.12
CA SER A 127 -8.71 -21.18 -12.57
C SER A 127 -7.91 -19.99 -12.05
N PRO A 128 -7.81 -18.86 -12.78
CA PRO A 128 -7.22 -17.62 -12.26
C PRO A 128 -7.77 -17.18 -10.90
N ARG A 129 -9.02 -17.53 -10.57
CA ARG A 129 -9.66 -17.22 -9.28
C ARG A 129 -9.14 -18.06 -8.11
N ASP A 130 -8.51 -19.18 -8.40
CA ASP A 130 -7.91 -20.07 -7.42
C ASP A 130 -6.47 -19.63 -7.06
N ILE A 131 -6.04 -18.47 -7.56
CA ILE A 131 -4.70 -17.91 -7.43
C ILE A 131 -4.76 -16.59 -6.65
N VAL A 132 -4.00 -16.52 -5.57
CA VAL A 132 -3.77 -15.28 -4.82
C VAL A 132 -2.29 -14.94 -4.80
N VAL A 133 -1.98 -13.66 -5.00
CA VAL A 133 -0.62 -13.11 -4.95
C VAL A 133 -0.58 -12.04 -3.87
N MET A 134 0.08 -12.35 -2.76
CA MET A 134 0.26 -11.41 -1.67
C MET A 134 1.63 -10.76 -1.77
N VAL A 135 1.67 -9.44 -1.64
CA VAL A 135 2.88 -8.64 -1.81
C VAL A 135 3.18 -7.88 -0.52
N SER A 136 4.47 -7.75 -0.17
CA SER A 136 4.90 -6.99 1.02
C SER A 136 4.56 -5.50 0.93
N ASP A 137 4.65 -4.92 -0.27
CA ASP A 137 4.25 -3.56 -0.60
C ASP A 137 3.51 -3.55 -1.95
N ILE A 138 2.18 -3.49 -1.91
CA ILE A 138 1.36 -3.53 -3.12
C ILE A 138 1.52 -2.26 -3.97
N ASP A 139 1.69 -1.10 -3.33
CA ASP A 139 1.79 0.20 -4.00
C ASP A 139 3.08 0.24 -4.84
N ALA A 140 4.19 -0.29 -4.30
CA ALA A 140 5.46 -0.39 -5.02
C ALA A 140 5.44 -1.39 -6.20
N TYR A 141 4.61 -2.43 -6.13
CA TYR A 141 4.55 -3.49 -7.16
C TYR A 141 3.49 -3.23 -8.24
N ALA A 142 2.42 -2.49 -7.93
CA ALA A 142 1.28 -2.31 -8.83
C ALA A 142 1.65 -1.80 -10.24
N PRO A 143 2.56 -0.83 -10.43
CA PRO A 143 2.99 -0.41 -11.76
C PRO A 143 3.64 -1.54 -12.57
N TYR A 144 4.43 -2.40 -11.91
CA TYR A 144 5.10 -3.52 -12.56
C TYR A 144 4.13 -4.67 -12.86
N ILE A 145 3.15 -4.91 -11.97
CA ILE A 145 2.08 -5.87 -12.21
C ILE A 145 1.33 -5.49 -13.49
N ARG A 146 0.88 -4.22 -13.61
CA ARG A 146 0.23 -3.72 -14.83
C ARG A 146 1.12 -3.87 -16.06
N ALA A 147 2.37 -3.39 -15.97
CA ALA A 147 3.30 -3.44 -17.09
C ALA A 147 3.52 -4.86 -17.62
N VAL A 148 3.64 -5.86 -16.73
CA VAL A 148 3.85 -7.25 -17.13
C VAL A 148 2.54 -7.89 -17.58
N PHE A 149 1.48 -7.86 -16.77
CA PHE A 149 0.25 -8.61 -17.04
C PHE A 149 -0.60 -8.03 -18.18
N ASP A 150 -0.53 -6.72 -18.45
CA ASP A 150 -1.28 -6.10 -19.55
C ASP A 150 -0.60 -6.31 -20.91
N THR A 151 0.73 -6.52 -20.94
CA THR A 151 1.51 -6.67 -22.18
C THR A 151 1.84 -8.11 -22.53
N ALA A 152 1.56 -9.06 -21.61
CA ALA A 152 2.02 -10.42 -21.77
C ALA A 152 1.23 -11.22 -22.83
N PRO A 153 1.87 -12.22 -23.50
CA PRO A 153 1.23 -12.99 -24.56
C PRO A 153 0.01 -13.79 -24.11
N TYR A 154 0.09 -14.42 -22.93
CA TYR A 154 -1.03 -15.09 -22.29
C TYR A 154 -1.68 -14.14 -21.29
N SER A 155 -2.94 -13.77 -21.52
CA SER A 155 -3.66 -12.82 -20.68
C SER A 155 -4.31 -13.54 -19.50
N PHE A 156 -3.89 -13.17 -18.29
CA PHE A 156 -4.62 -13.52 -17.07
C PHE A 156 -5.53 -12.36 -16.69
N PRO A 157 -6.83 -12.58 -16.44
CA PRO A 157 -7.61 -11.58 -15.76
C PRO A 157 -7.07 -11.42 -14.33
N TYR A 158 -6.85 -10.20 -13.89
CA TYR A 158 -6.35 -9.90 -12.55
C TYR A 158 -7.00 -8.67 -11.95
N THR A 159 -6.82 -8.49 -10.64
CA THR A 159 -7.22 -7.29 -9.92
C THR A 159 -6.22 -6.99 -8.83
N ILE A 160 -5.93 -5.71 -8.62
CA ILE A 160 -5.07 -5.23 -7.56
C ILE A 160 -5.98 -4.66 -6.46
N ALA A 161 -5.88 -5.22 -5.27
CA ALA A 161 -6.61 -4.80 -4.08
C ALA A 161 -5.64 -4.20 -3.05
N ASP A 162 -6.16 -3.39 -2.13
CA ASP A 162 -5.41 -2.58 -1.15
C ASP A 162 -4.49 -1.50 -1.74
N GLU A 163 -4.41 -1.33 -3.05
CA GLU A 163 -3.62 -0.25 -3.63
C GLU A 163 -4.24 1.09 -3.21
N LYS A 164 -3.39 2.04 -2.84
CA LYS A 164 -3.82 3.43 -2.73
C LYS A 164 -4.33 3.90 -4.09
N ILE A 165 -5.37 4.73 -4.10
CA ILE A 165 -5.82 5.50 -5.26
C ILE A 165 -4.72 6.54 -5.51
N ASP A 166 -3.64 6.07 -6.13
CA ASP A 166 -2.48 6.86 -6.51
C ASP A 166 -2.60 7.23 -7.99
N SER A 167 -3.83 7.54 -8.43
CA SER A 167 -3.96 8.26 -9.69
C SER A 167 -3.58 9.71 -9.41
N SER A 168 -2.49 10.13 -10.05
CA SER A 168 -2.08 11.54 -10.19
C SER A 168 -3.23 12.46 -10.64
N ASP A 169 -4.32 11.89 -11.17
CA ASP A 169 -5.54 12.57 -11.58
C ASP A 169 -6.80 12.09 -10.82
N SER A 170 -6.74 11.85 -9.50
CA SER A 170 -7.93 11.61 -8.66
C SER A 170 -8.43 12.89 -8.00
N ALA A 171 -9.73 12.95 -7.66
CA ALA A 171 -10.28 14.02 -6.85
C ALA A 171 -9.66 14.07 -5.43
N PHE A 172 -9.26 12.92 -4.89
CA PHE A 172 -8.56 12.81 -3.60
C PHE A 172 -7.18 13.48 -3.64
N ALA A 173 -6.37 13.17 -4.64
CA ALA A 173 -5.05 13.79 -4.82
C ALA A 173 -5.16 15.29 -5.09
N ALA A 174 -6.17 15.72 -5.87
CA ALA A 174 -6.45 17.13 -6.12
C ALA A 174 -6.81 17.88 -4.82
N LEU A 175 -7.69 17.32 -3.98
CA LEU A 175 -8.03 17.90 -2.68
C LEU A 175 -6.81 17.98 -1.76
N GLU A 176 -6.01 16.91 -1.69
CA GLU A 176 -4.77 16.90 -0.90
C GLU A 176 -3.80 17.99 -1.36
N ALA A 177 -3.60 18.16 -2.67
CA ALA A 177 -2.75 19.21 -3.22
C ALA A 177 -3.26 20.62 -2.87
N LEU A 178 -4.57 20.86 -2.98
CA LEU A 178 -5.21 22.12 -2.59
C LEU A 178 -5.03 22.44 -1.10
N LEU A 179 -5.21 21.44 -0.22
CA LEU A 179 -5.10 21.62 1.23
C LEU A 179 -3.64 21.80 1.71
N ARG A 180 -2.67 21.23 1.00
CA ARG A 180 -1.23 21.39 1.30
C ARG A 180 -0.62 22.71 0.82
N LEU A 181 -1.31 23.43 -0.06
CA LEU A 181 -0.81 24.71 -0.59
C LEU A 181 -1.06 25.84 0.41
N HIS A 182 -0.02 26.44 0.95
CA HIS A 182 -0.04 27.58 1.86
C HIS A 182 0.59 28.81 1.19
N ASP A 183 0.53 29.98 1.85
CA ASP A 183 1.20 31.19 1.34
C ASP A 183 2.73 30.99 1.20
N ASP A 184 3.35 30.30 2.18
CA ASP A 184 4.79 30.06 2.23
C ASP A 184 5.32 29.23 1.06
N ASN A 185 4.49 28.36 0.47
CA ASN A 185 4.85 27.54 -0.68
C ASN A 185 4.04 27.91 -1.94
N PHE A 186 3.42 29.09 -1.96
CA PHE A 186 2.62 29.61 -3.07
C PHE A 186 3.51 30.04 -4.24
N THR A 187 4.02 29.07 -4.99
CA THR A 187 4.87 29.32 -6.15
C THR A 187 4.10 29.21 -7.45
N ALA A 188 4.60 29.85 -8.51
CA ALA A 188 4.01 29.74 -9.84
C ALA A 188 3.87 28.28 -10.31
N GLU A 189 4.88 27.44 -10.03
CA GLU A 189 4.83 26.03 -10.40
C GLU A 189 3.82 25.26 -9.54
N ALA A 190 3.71 25.52 -8.24
CA ALA A 190 2.71 24.88 -7.39
C ALA A 190 1.28 25.20 -7.82
N VAL A 191 1.01 26.45 -8.23
CA VAL A 191 -0.30 26.84 -8.78
C VAL A 191 -0.56 26.18 -10.13
N LEU A 192 0.44 26.09 -11.01
CA LEU A 192 0.30 25.44 -12.32
C LEU A 192 0.11 23.93 -12.20
N GLN A 193 0.75 23.26 -11.24
CA GLN A 193 0.58 21.83 -10.97
C GLN A 193 -0.85 21.47 -10.56
N LEU A 194 -1.59 22.39 -9.91
CA LEU A 194 -3.02 22.17 -9.65
C LEU A 194 -3.85 22.06 -10.94
N LEU A 195 -3.37 22.63 -12.06
CA LEU A 195 -4.02 22.49 -13.35
C LEU A 195 -3.65 21.18 -14.06
N ASP A 196 -2.79 20.33 -13.48
CA ASP A 196 -2.56 18.97 -13.99
C ASP A 196 -3.73 18.03 -13.66
N PHE A 197 -4.54 18.36 -12.64
CA PHE A 197 -5.79 17.66 -12.32
C PHE A 197 -6.93 18.03 -13.27
N THR A 198 -7.52 17.03 -13.90
CA THR A 198 -8.64 17.17 -14.85
C THR A 198 -9.87 17.79 -14.19
N SER A 199 -10.19 17.37 -12.95
CA SER A 199 -11.32 17.93 -12.19
C SER A 199 -11.23 19.44 -12.01
N ILE A 200 -10.05 19.96 -11.68
CA ILE A 200 -9.80 21.40 -11.54
C ILE A 200 -9.90 22.10 -12.91
N ARG A 201 -9.28 21.55 -13.95
CA ARG A 201 -9.37 22.13 -15.30
C ARG A 201 -10.81 22.23 -15.81
N GLU A 202 -11.59 21.18 -15.66
CA GLU A 202 -12.99 21.14 -16.09
C GLU A 202 -13.85 22.11 -15.27
N ARG A 203 -13.60 22.20 -13.95
CA ARG A 203 -14.28 23.14 -13.06
C ARG A 203 -14.15 24.58 -13.56
N PHE A 204 -12.92 25.01 -13.88
CA PHE A 204 -12.62 26.37 -14.33
C PHE A 204 -12.67 26.55 -15.86
N GLY A 205 -12.92 25.49 -16.62
CA GLY A 205 -12.95 25.51 -18.08
C GLY A 205 -11.58 25.81 -18.72
N ILE A 206 -10.49 25.39 -18.11
CA ILE A 206 -9.13 25.67 -18.57
C ILE A 206 -8.63 24.54 -19.47
N GLN A 207 -8.32 24.84 -20.74
CA GLN A 207 -7.80 23.86 -21.70
C GLN A 207 -6.40 24.24 -22.22
N GLU A 208 -6.11 25.54 -22.32
CA GLU A 208 -4.91 26.09 -22.96
C GLU A 208 -3.74 26.24 -21.97
N LEU A 209 -3.25 25.13 -21.40
CA LEU A 209 -2.18 25.14 -20.39
C LEU A 209 -0.87 25.79 -20.88
N THR A 210 -0.55 25.64 -22.17
CA THR A 210 0.66 26.22 -22.77
C THR A 210 0.60 27.75 -22.82
N LEU A 211 -0.59 28.31 -23.08
CA LEU A 211 -0.84 29.75 -23.05
C LEU A 211 -0.71 30.27 -21.61
N ILE A 212 -1.34 29.60 -20.66
CA ILE A 212 -1.29 29.99 -19.24
C ILE A 212 0.16 29.97 -18.72
N ARG A 213 0.93 28.92 -19.01
CA ARG A 213 2.34 28.84 -18.59
C ARG A 213 3.18 29.99 -19.17
N LYS A 214 2.95 30.37 -20.42
CA LYS A 214 3.60 31.55 -21.04
C LYS A 214 3.15 32.86 -20.39
N ALA A 215 1.86 32.99 -20.09
CA ALA A 215 1.28 34.17 -19.46
C ALA A 215 1.86 34.40 -18.06
N VAL A 216 1.87 33.35 -17.23
CA VAL A 216 2.47 33.33 -15.89
C VAL A 216 3.94 33.74 -15.94
N SER A 217 4.71 33.21 -16.89
CA SER A 217 6.12 33.58 -17.04
C SER A 217 6.31 35.04 -17.46
N SER A 218 5.49 35.52 -18.40
CA SER A 218 5.56 36.90 -18.94
C SER A 218 5.11 37.94 -17.90
N ALA A 219 4.17 37.57 -17.04
CA ALA A 219 3.72 38.36 -15.89
C ALA A 219 4.69 38.34 -14.70
N ALA A 220 5.81 37.62 -14.81
CA ALA A 220 6.84 37.50 -13.78
C ALA A 220 6.34 36.94 -12.44
N PHE A 221 5.25 36.16 -12.43
CA PHE A 221 4.83 35.44 -11.24
C PHE A 221 5.90 34.40 -10.85
N ARG A 222 6.38 34.47 -9.61
CA ARG A 222 7.35 33.51 -9.07
C ARG A 222 6.87 32.89 -7.76
N PHE A 223 6.50 33.72 -6.77
CA PHE A 223 6.11 33.25 -5.44
C PHE A 223 5.25 34.27 -4.69
N GLY A 224 4.49 33.79 -3.70
CA GLY A 224 3.66 34.59 -2.79
C GLY A 224 2.34 35.05 -3.41
N MET A 225 1.29 35.15 -2.57
CA MET A 225 -0.01 35.66 -3.03
C MET A 225 0.01 37.17 -3.29
N GLU A 226 0.46 37.97 -2.31
CA GLU A 226 0.43 39.44 -2.38
C GLU A 226 1.83 40.07 -2.47
N GLY A 227 2.82 39.48 -1.82
CA GLY A 227 4.17 40.05 -1.69
C GLY A 227 4.20 41.28 -0.77
N LYS A 228 5.38 41.87 -0.61
CA LYS A 228 5.66 43.02 0.25
C LYS A 228 6.44 44.08 -0.52
N ASN A 229 6.25 45.34 -0.14
CA ASN A 229 6.94 46.47 -0.76
C ASN A 229 8.37 46.61 -0.21
N GLU A 230 8.62 46.18 1.02
CA GLU A 230 9.92 46.35 1.71
C GLU A 230 11.06 45.54 1.09
N ASP A 231 10.74 44.44 0.41
CA ASP A 231 11.69 43.51 -0.20
C ASP A 231 11.45 43.29 -1.71
N ASP A 232 10.67 44.17 -2.34
CA ASP A 232 10.27 44.11 -3.75
C ASP A 232 9.52 42.82 -4.18
N SER A 233 9.11 41.96 -3.24
CA SER A 233 8.39 40.72 -3.57
C SER A 233 7.01 40.97 -4.16
N VAL A 234 6.43 42.16 -3.96
CA VAL A 234 5.17 42.60 -4.59
C VAL A 234 5.22 42.45 -6.12
N TYR A 235 6.37 42.66 -6.75
CA TYR A 235 6.48 42.59 -8.21
C TYR A 235 6.46 41.15 -8.74
N LEU A 236 6.79 40.19 -7.89
CA LEU A 236 6.88 38.76 -8.22
C LEU A 236 5.65 37.96 -7.75
N SER A 237 4.68 38.63 -7.11
CA SER A 237 3.51 38.02 -6.49
C SER A 237 2.44 37.63 -7.50
N CYS A 238 1.57 36.71 -7.10
CA CYS A 238 0.43 36.29 -7.91
C CYS A 238 -0.52 37.46 -8.20
N SER A 239 -0.88 38.24 -7.18
CA SER A 239 -1.78 39.40 -7.32
C SER A 239 -1.28 40.40 -8.36
N ASN A 240 0.02 40.71 -8.35
CA ASN A 240 0.60 41.59 -9.37
C ASN A 240 0.57 40.95 -10.77
N ALA A 241 0.88 39.66 -10.87
CA ALA A 241 0.83 38.97 -12.14
C ALA A 241 -0.58 38.92 -12.74
N LEU A 242 -1.60 38.59 -11.94
CA LEU A 242 -3.00 38.60 -12.38
C LEU A 242 -3.42 39.99 -12.84
N ARG A 243 -3.03 41.03 -12.08
CA ARG A 243 -3.27 42.43 -12.46
C ARG A 243 -2.66 42.75 -13.82
N ARG A 244 -1.38 42.46 -14.03
CA ARG A 244 -0.68 42.73 -15.29
C ARG A 244 -1.30 41.98 -16.48
N LEU A 245 -1.74 40.74 -16.28
CA LEU A 245 -2.45 39.97 -17.30
C LEU A 245 -3.81 40.58 -17.63
N MET A 246 -4.62 40.93 -16.62
CA MET A 246 -5.95 41.50 -16.83
C MET A 246 -5.88 42.87 -17.50
N PHE A 247 -4.94 43.74 -17.11
CA PHE A 247 -4.73 45.01 -17.81
C PHE A 247 -4.20 44.82 -19.22
N GLY A 248 -3.37 43.81 -19.46
CA GLY A 248 -2.85 43.49 -20.80
C GLY A 248 -3.92 43.05 -21.81
N ILE A 249 -5.12 42.69 -21.35
CA ILE A 249 -6.29 42.44 -22.22
C ILE A 249 -6.91 43.77 -22.71
N CYS A 250 -6.74 44.85 -21.94
CA CYS A 250 -7.43 46.13 -22.15
C CYS A 250 -6.51 47.26 -22.62
N MET A 251 -5.20 47.16 -22.37
CA MET A 251 -4.22 48.24 -22.52
C MET A 251 -2.92 47.69 -23.11
N SER A 252 -2.24 48.51 -23.90
CA SER A 252 -0.89 48.19 -24.42
C SER A 252 0.14 48.18 -23.29
N GLY A 253 1.12 47.29 -23.44
CA GLY A 253 2.27 47.14 -22.55
C GLY A 253 3.46 48.07 -22.84
N ASP A 254 3.35 49.00 -23.80
CA ASP A 254 4.47 49.83 -24.27
C ASP A 254 4.90 50.92 -23.27
N GLU A 255 3.98 51.36 -22.40
CA GLU A 255 4.22 52.43 -21.42
C GLU A 255 3.85 51.97 -19.99
N PRO A 256 4.55 52.44 -18.95
CA PRO A 256 4.16 52.19 -17.56
C PRO A 256 2.83 52.87 -17.25
N HIS A 257 1.94 52.15 -16.57
CA HIS A 257 0.68 52.69 -16.06
C HIS A 257 0.73 52.79 -14.53
N SER A 258 0.15 53.85 -13.98
CA SER A 258 0.05 54.03 -12.52
C SER A 258 -1.25 53.44 -11.99
N PHE A 259 -1.18 52.63 -10.93
CA PHE A 259 -2.32 52.17 -10.16
C PHE A 259 -2.07 52.38 -8.67
N GLY A 260 -2.67 53.42 -8.10
CA GLY A 260 -2.32 53.90 -6.76
C GLY A 260 -0.90 54.47 -6.75
N ASP A 261 -0.10 54.06 -5.77
CA ASP A 261 1.29 54.51 -5.59
C ASP A 261 2.33 53.67 -6.37
N HIS A 262 1.87 52.74 -7.23
CA HIS A 262 2.74 51.80 -7.95
C HIS A 262 2.59 51.91 -9.46
N GLU A 263 3.72 51.86 -10.16
CA GLU A 263 3.77 51.69 -11.61
C GLU A 263 3.81 50.21 -11.99
N PHE A 264 3.11 49.85 -13.06
CA PHE A 264 3.13 48.49 -13.59
C PHE A 264 3.09 48.49 -15.12
N TYR A 265 3.58 47.41 -15.71
CA TYR A 265 3.55 47.17 -17.15
C TYR A 265 2.52 46.08 -17.47
N PRO A 266 1.42 46.40 -18.18
CA PRO A 266 0.50 45.40 -18.71
C PRO A 266 1.24 44.34 -19.55
N VAL A 267 0.74 43.11 -19.53
CA VAL A 267 1.31 42.02 -20.35
C VAL A 267 0.33 41.71 -21.46
N GLU A 268 0.56 42.34 -22.60
CA GLU A 268 -0.20 42.13 -23.83
C GLU A 268 0.24 40.81 -24.48
N MET A 269 -0.67 39.84 -24.52
CA MET A 269 -0.41 38.50 -25.07
C MET A 269 -1.47 38.04 -26.06
N VAL A 270 -2.72 38.40 -25.82
CA VAL A 270 -3.91 37.92 -26.55
C VAL A 270 -4.97 39.01 -26.59
N GLU A 271 -5.77 39.02 -27.64
CA GLU A 271 -6.87 39.96 -27.84
C GLU A 271 -8.22 39.24 -28.02
N GLY A 272 -9.31 39.93 -27.72
CA GLY A 272 -10.66 39.45 -28.03
C GLY A 272 -11.02 38.12 -27.36
N SER A 273 -11.54 37.16 -28.13
CA SER A 273 -11.98 35.85 -27.61
C SER A 273 -10.84 35.01 -27.04
N ASP A 274 -9.61 35.24 -27.51
CA ASP A 274 -8.44 34.46 -27.12
C ASP A 274 -7.94 34.84 -25.71
N ALA A 275 -8.50 35.91 -25.12
CA ALA A 275 -8.28 36.30 -23.73
C ALA A 275 -9.05 35.45 -22.72
N LEU A 276 -10.10 34.72 -23.14
CA LEU A 276 -10.97 33.97 -22.23
C LEU A 276 -10.22 32.94 -21.36
N PRO A 277 -9.23 32.18 -21.87
CA PRO A 277 -8.43 31.28 -21.03
C PRO A 277 -7.64 32.01 -19.94
N LEU A 278 -7.14 33.22 -20.22
CA LEU A 278 -6.44 34.04 -19.20
C LEU A 278 -7.42 34.53 -18.13
N VAL A 279 -8.62 34.96 -18.53
CA VAL A 279 -9.66 35.35 -17.57
C VAL A 279 -10.04 34.19 -16.66
N ARG A 280 -10.20 32.98 -17.20
CA ARG A 280 -10.48 31.76 -16.43
C ARG A 280 -9.34 31.44 -15.45
N PHE A 281 -8.09 31.58 -15.89
CA PHE A 281 -6.93 31.40 -15.03
C PHE A 281 -6.87 32.44 -13.91
N CYS A 282 -7.11 33.72 -14.21
CA CYS A 282 -7.17 34.77 -13.19
C CYS A 282 -8.24 34.48 -12.16
N HIS A 283 -9.45 34.09 -12.60
CA HIS A 283 -10.52 33.69 -11.70
C HIS A 283 -10.14 32.48 -10.82
N PHE A 284 -9.53 31.45 -11.40
CA PHE A 284 -9.00 30.30 -10.65
C PHE A 284 -8.02 30.73 -9.55
N ALA A 285 -7.03 31.55 -9.90
CA ALA A 285 -6.01 32.01 -8.97
C ALA A 285 -6.61 32.91 -7.87
N GLU A 286 -7.58 33.76 -8.19
CA GLU A 286 -8.31 34.57 -7.20
C GLU A 286 -9.09 33.70 -6.20
N VAL A 287 -9.83 32.70 -6.69
CA VAL A 287 -10.57 31.77 -5.83
C VAL A 287 -9.61 30.96 -4.95
N LEU A 288 -8.47 30.55 -5.50
CA LEU A 288 -7.39 29.88 -4.75
C LEU A 288 -6.82 30.75 -3.63
N MET A 289 -6.44 31.99 -3.94
CA MET A 289 -5.93 32.93 -2.95
C MET A 289 -6.96 33.23 -1.86
N ALA A 290 -8.24 33.41 -2.22
CA ALA A 290 -9.31 33.63 -1.25
C ALA A 290 -9.48 32.43 -0.30
N SER A 291 -9.48 31.22 -0.86
CA SER A 291 -9.57 29.98 -0.08
C SER A 291 -8.39 29.81 0.88
N ILE A 292 -7.18 30.22 0.50
CA ILE A 292 -6.00 30.16 1.38
C ILE A 292 -6.09 31.21 2.49
N LYS A 293 -6.51 32.44 2.19
CA LYS A 293 -6.65 33.52 3.20
C LYS A 293 -7.63 33.16 4.31
N GLU A 294 -8.68 32.41 3.99
CA GLU A 294 -9.63 31.91 4.98
C GLU A 294 -9.03 31.00 6.05
N ARG A 295 -7.87 30.40 5.77
CA ARG A 295 -7.19 29.46 6.68
C ARG A 295 -6.55 30.15 7.89
N ALA A 296 -6.39 31.47 7.85
CA ALA A 296 -5.76 32.24 8.91
C ALA A 296 -6.59 32.30 10.21
N LYS A 297 -7.90 32.06 10.13
CA LYS A 297 -8.78 32.05 11.30
C LYS A 297 -8.84 30.64 11.89
N ALA A 298 -8.57 30.52 13.19
CA ALA A 298 -8.90 29.30 13.91
C ALA A 298 -10.41 29.08 13.88
N ARG A 299 -10.82 27.82 13.79
CA ARG A 299 -12.23 27.41 13.64
C ARG A 299 -12.48 26.15 14.42
N SER A 300 -13.74 25.90 14.77
CA SER A 300 -14.17 24.57 15.25
C SER A 300 -13.96 23.50 14.17
N VAL A 301 -13.95 22.23 14.57
CA VAL A 301 -13.83 21.09 13.63
C VAL A 301 -15.00 21.07 12.63
N ALA A 302 -16.21 21.43 13.06
CA ALA A 302 -17.38 21.52 12.20
C ALA A 302 -17.24 22.60 11.13
N GLU A 303 -16.79 23.79 11.52
CA GLU A 303 -16.53 24.89 10.58
C GLU A 303 -15.38 24.56 9.61
N TRP A 304 -14.36 23.81 10.04
CA TRP A 304 -13.36 23.28 9.12
C TRP A 304 -13.94 22.27 8.14
N GLY A 305 -14.91 21.46 8.56
CA GLY A 305 -15.67 20.59 7.66
C GLY A 305 -16.39 21.37 6.56
N VAL A 306 -17.13 22.42 6.95
CA VAL A 306 -17.81 23.34 6.01
C VAL A 306 -16.80 23.98 5.07
N TYR A 307 -15.62 24.37 5.57
CA TYR A 307 -14.56 24.91 4.74
C TYR A 307 -14.07 23.90 3.69
N VAL A 308 -13.79 22.65 4.07
CA VAL A 308 -13.32 21.62 3.14
C VAL A 308 -14.40 21.28 2.11
N GLU A 309 -15.66 21.21 2.52
CA GLU A 309 -16.80 21.06 1.59
C GLU A 309 -16.85 22.23 0.58
N GLY A 310 -16.65 23.46 1.04
CA GLY A 310 -16.50 24.64 0.19
C GLY A 310 -15.34 24.51 -0.80
N VAL A 311 -14.18 24.00 -0.37
CA VAL A 311 -13.04 23.72 -1.27
C VAL A 311 -13.41 22.67 -2.31
N ILE A 312 -14.04 21.57 -1.92
CA ILE A 312 -14.48 20.52 -2.84
C ILE A 312 -15.43 21.09 -3.91
N ASN A 313 -16.44 21.85 -3.49
CA ASN A 313 -17.43 22.45 -4.39
C ASN A 313 -16.86 23.57 -5.26
N ASN A 314 -15.88 24.33 -4.77
CA ASN A 314 -15.27 25.42 -5.53
C ASN A 314 -14.29 24.91 -6.59
N PHE A 315 -13.52 23.86 -6.29
CA PHE A 315 -12.40 23.43 -7.14
C PHE A 315 -12.61 22.14 -7.91
N LEU A 316 -13.43 21.20 -7.42
CA LEU A 316 -13.43 19.83 -7.94
C LEU A 316 -14.70 19.46 -8.70
N PHE A 317 -15.87 19.90 -8.25
CA PHE A 317 -17.15 19.43 -8.81
C PHE A 317 -18.09 20.57 -9.20
N ARG A 318 -18.96 20.31 -10.18
CA ARG A 318 -20.13 21.14 -10.49
C ARG A 318 -21.36 20.51 -9.84
N GLU A 319 -22.30 21.35 -9.40
CA GLU A 319 -23.60 20.89 -8.93
C GLU A 319 -24.26 20.01 -10.01
N GLY A 320 -24.61 18.77 -9.66
CA GLY A 320 -25.22 17.80 -10.57
C GLY A 320 -24.26 16.88 -11.34
N GLU A 321 -22.94 17.08 -11.25
CA GLU A 321 -21.90 16.18 -11.80
C GLU A 321 -21.19 15.36 -10.69
N GLU A 322 -21.88 15.13 -9.58
CA GLU A 322 -21.36 14.39 -8.43
C GLU A 322 -21.16 12.90 -8.76
N GLY A 323 -19.94 12.55 -9.15
CA GLY A 323 -19.52 11.16 -9.29
C GLY A 323 -19.37 10.44 -7.96
N LYS A 324 -19.09 9.13 -8.01
CA LYS A 324 -18.82 8.31 -6.81
C LYS A 324 -17.69 8.86 -5.94
N GLU A 325 -16.67 9.49 -6.54
CA GLU A 325 -15.54 10.08 -5.80
C GLU A 325 -15.97 11.29 -4.96
N CYS A 326 -16.85 12.16 -5.48
CA CYS A 326 -17.37 13.30 -4.74
C CYS A 326 -18.09 12.83 -3.47
N ALA A 327 -19.01 11.86 -3.62
CA ALA A 327 -19.75 11.32 -2.49
C ALA A 327 -18.83 10.68 -1.42
N LEU A 328 -17.73 10.04 -1.83
CA LEU A 328 -16.76 9.49 -0.89
C LEU A 328 -15.98 10.59 -0.16
N LEU A 329 -15.57 11.65 -0.86
CA LEU A 329 -14.91 12.81 -0.25
C LEU A 329 -15.79 13.51 0.76
N LEU A 330 -17.04 13.82 0.41
CA LEU A 330 -18.00 14.46 1.31
C LEU A 330 -18.30 13.59 2.52
N ARG A 331 -18.50 12.28 2.33
CA ARG A 331 -18.64 11.33 3.45
C ARG A 331 -17.42 11.32 4.37
N GLN A 332 -16.22 11.56 3.85
CA GLN A 332 -15.01 11.62 4.66
C GLN A 332 -14.92 12.91 5.48
N VAL A 333 -15.38 14.03 4.90
CA VAL A 333 -15.56 15.29 5.65
C VAL A 333 -16.57 15.08 6.78
N GLU A 334 -17.74 14.50 6.50
CA GLU A 334 -18.76 14.19 7.51
C GLU A 334 -18.23 13.30 8.64
N LYS A 335 -17.47 12.24 8.33
CA LYS A 335 -16.83 11.37 9.34
C LYS A 335 -15.87 12.13 10.25
N THR A 336 -15.17 13.12 9.70
CA THR A 336 -14.20 13.94 10.45
C THR A 336 -14.93 14.95 11.33
N VAL A 337 -16.04 15.50 10.84
CA VAL A 337 -16.93 16.40 11.59
C VAL A 337 -17.76 15.65 12.62
N GLY A 338 -18.02 14.35 12.46
CA GLY A 338 -18.83 13.54 13.38
C GLY A 338 -18.34 13.45 14.84
N TRP A 339 -17.17 14.02 15.15
CA TRP A 339 -16.66 14.24 16.51
C TRP A 339 -17.14 15.56 17.13
N ASP A 340 -17.98 16.32 16.43
CA ASP A 340 -18.53 17.59 16.87
C ASP A 340 -19.28 17.43 18.20
N GLY A 341 -19.00 18.33 19.15
CA GLY A 341 -19.47 18.26 20.53
C GLY A 341 -18.54 17.58 21.55
N LEU A 342 -17.42 16.96 21.12
CA LEU A 342 -16.37 16.49 22.04
C LEU A 342 -15.24 17.51 22.25
N LEU A 343 -15.10 18.46 21.31
CA LEU A 343 -14.11 19.54 21.32
C LEU A 343 -14.85 20.85 21.09
N GLU A 344 -14.94 21.67 22.14
CA GLU A 344 -15.49 23.03 22.07
C GLU A 344 -14.43 24.08 21.67
N GLU A 345 -13.16 23.67 21.56
CA GLU A 345 -12.04 24.56 21.26
C GLU A 345 -11.85 24.79 19.76
N GLU A 346 -11.46 26.01 19.40
CA GLU A 346 -11.01 26.34 18.05
C GLU A 346 -9.64 25.72 17.77
N VAL A 347 -9.48 25.16 16.58
CA VAL A 347 -8.27 24.47 16.13
C VAL A 347 -7.68 25.22 14.93
N SER A 348 -6.35 25.27 14.83
CA SER A 348 -5.68 25.88 13.68
C SER A 348 -5.82 25.01 12.43
N TYR A 349 -5.68 25.64 11.26
CA TYR A 349 -5.74 24.94 9.98
C TYR A 349 -4.71 23.80 9.88
N GLU A 350 -3.50 24.00 10.40
CA GLU A 350 -2.39 23.05 10.32
C GLU A 350 -2.71 21.77 11.11
N VAL A 351 -3.26 21.93 12.31
CA VAL A 351 -3.64 20.79 13.18
C VAL A 351 -4.79 20.01 12.57
N PHE A 352 -5.83 20.71 12.08
CA PHE A 352 -6.96 20.08 11.40
C PHE A 352 -6.49 19.33 10.15
N THR A 353 -5.75 20.00 9.26
CA THR A 353 -5.31 19.45 7.98
C THR A 353 -4.36 18.27 8.16
N PHE A 354 -3.46 18.30 9.16
CA PHE A 354 -2.60 17.17 9.48
C PHE A 354 -3.39 15.91 9.86
N SER A 355 -4.47 16.06 10.63
CA SER A 355 -5.36 14.94 11.00
C SER A 355 -6.23 14.48 9.83
N PHE A 356 -6.81 15.44 9.10
CA PHE A 356 -7.71 15.18 7.97
C PHE A 356 -7.00 14.48 6.81
N LEU A 357 -5.80 14.93 6.41
CA LEU A 357 -5.04 14.29 5.33
C LEU A 357 -4.62 12.85 5.69
N LYS A 358 -4.34 12.55 6.96
CA LYS A 358 -4.07 11.17 7.40
C LYS A 358 -5.26 10.25 7.25
N THR A 359 -6.46 10.77 7.53
CA THR A 359 -7.69 9.99 7.38
C THR A 359 -8.04 9.81 5.90
N LEU A 360 -7.83 10.84 5.08
CA LEU A 360 -7.98 10.77 3.61
C LEU A 360 -7.07 9.69 2.99
N GLY A 361 -5.82 9.58 3.43
CA GLY A 361 -4.86 8.59 2.93
C GLY A 361 -5.14 7.13 3.29
N ASN A 362 -6.03 6.84 4.26
CA ASN A 362 -6.37 5.47 4.65
C ASN A 362 -7.57 4.91 3.87
N GLU A 363 -8.55 5.77 3.57
CA GLU A 363 -9.78 5.40 2.85
C GLU A 363 -9.60 5.39 1.33
N THR A 364 -8.49 5.95 0.83
CA THR A 364 -8.08 5.89 -0.57
C THR A 364 -7.66 4.51 -1.03
N ARG A 365 -7.83 3.42 -0.27
CA ARG A 365 -7.45 2.07 -0.73
C ARG A 365 -8.58 1.40 -1.51
N GLN A 366 -8.27 0.85 -2.69
CA GLN A 366 -9.23 0.06 -3.46
C GLN A 366 -9.52 -1.29 -2.77
N HIS A 367 -10.73 -1.46 -2.25
CA HIS A 367 -11.19 -2.70 -1.61
C HIS A 367 -11.80 -3.71 -2.61
N ALA A 368 -11.16 -3.90 -3.76
CA ALA A 368 -11.63 -4.80 -4.82
C ALA A 368 -11.15 -6.24 -4.60
N TYR A 369 -11.63 -6.90 -3.54
CA TYR A 369 -11.12 -8.20 -3.10
C TYR A 369 -11.74 -9.42 -3.79
N VAL A 370 -12.87 -9.25 -4.50
CA VAL A 370 -13.56 -10.39 -5.14
C VAL A 370 -13.81 -10.05 -6.60
N SER A 371 -12.94 -10.53 -7.48
CA SER A 371 -13.02 -10.27 -8.92
C SER A 371 -12.86 -11.54 -9.76
N LYS A 372 -13.10 -11.42 -11.06
CA LYS A 372 -13.05 -12.52 -12.03
C LYS A 372 -11.60 -12.84 -12.44
N GLY A 373 -10.66 -13.04 -11.52
CA GLY A 373 -9.25 -13.25 -11.89
C GLY A 373 -8.30 -13.52 -10.72
N ILE A 374 -7.00 -13.41 -11.02
CA ILE A 374 -5.92 -13.45 -10.03
C ILE A 374 -6.04 -12.24 -9.12
N THR A 375 -6.00 -12.46 -7.81
CA THR A 375 -6.05 -11.36 -6.84
C THR A 375 -4.65 -11.01 -6.37
N PHE A 376 -4.19 -9.80 -6.70
CA PHE A 376 -3.00 -9.19 -6.11
C PHE A 376 -3.42 -8.34 -4.91
N CYS A 377 -2.84 -8.57 -3.75
CA CYS A 377 -3.22 -7.80 -2.56
C CYS A 377 -2.05 -7.63 -1.59
N SER A 378 -2.26 -6.77 -0.59
CA SER A 378 -1.40 -6.78 0.58
C SER A 378 -1.58 -8.09 1.37
N LEU A 379 -0.65 -8.38 2.28
CA LEU A 379 -0.63 -9.63 3.05
C LEU A 379 -1.86 -9.84 3.97
N ILE A 380 -2.60 -8.79 4.32
CA ILE A 380 -3.61 -8.85 5.41
C ILE A 380 -5.00 -9.34 4.95
N PRO A 381 -5.64 -8.81 3.89
CA PRO A 381 -7.09 -9.04 3.69
C PRO A 381 -7.49 -10.44 3.27
N MET A 382 -6.59 -11.18 2.60
CA MET A 382 -6.83 -12.55 2.14
C MET A 382 -6.23 -13.60 3.07
N ARG A 383 -5.95 -13.22 4.31
CA ARG A 383 -5.35 -14.09 5.32
C ARG A 383 -6.29 -15.26 5.66
N SER A 384 -5.71 -16.46 5.72
CA SER A 384 -6.37 -17.71 6.11
C SER A 384 -7.52 -18.16 5.20
N ILE A 385 -7.59 -17.66 3.96
CA ILE A 385 -8.51 -18.15 2.94
C ILE A 385 -7.76 -19.18 2.07
N PRO A 386 -8.29 -20.40 1.89
CA PRO A 386 -7.61 -21.41 1.10
C PRO A 386 -7.65 -21.10 -0.40
N PHE A 387 -6.51 -21.22 -1.07
CA PHE A 387 -6.35 -21.08 -2.52
C PHE A 387 -5.54 -22.25 -3.07
N LYS A 388 -5.80 -22.66 -4.32
CA LYS A 388 -4.99 -23.70 -4.99
C LYS A 388 -3.54 -23.24 -5.12
N VAL A 389 -3.34 -21.99 -5.54
CA VAL A 389 -2.02 -21.39 -5.70
C VAL A 389 -1.91 -20.13 -4.86
N VAL A 390 -0.89 -20.09 -4.00
CA VAL A 390 -0.55 -18.91 -3.21
C VAL A 390 0.86 -18.45 -3.57
N ALA A 391 1.01 -17.17 -3.92
CA ALA A 391 2.30 -16.56 -4.20
C ALA A 391 2.60 -15.43 -3.22
N LEU A 392 3.82 -15.39 -2.69
CA LEU A 392 4.35 -14.31 -1.84
C LEU A 392 5.46 -13.57 -2.60
N LEU A 393 5.28 -12.27 -2.86
CA LEU A 393 6.30 -11.43 -3.50
C LEU A 393 6.94 -10.45 -2.51
N GLY A 394 8.20 -10.11 -2.74
CA GLY A 394 8.95 -9.15 -1.93
C GLY A 394 9.21 -9.63 -0.51
N MET A 395 9.47 -10.93 -0.30
CA MET A 395 9.85 -11.51 0.99
C MET A 395 11.31 -11.19 1.33
N ASN A 396 11.64 -9.90 1.38
CA ASN A 396 13.00 -9.38 1.53
C ASN A 396 13.43 -9.25 2.99
N MET A 397 14.74 -9.40 3.23
CA MET A 397 15.33 -9.07 4.53
C MET A 397 15.08 -7.60 4.88
N GLY A 398 14.67 -7.35 6.13
CA GLY A 398 14.39 -6.01 6.64
C GLY A 398 13.04 -5.42 6.24
N GLN A 399 12.37 -5.97 5.22
CA GLN A 399 11.01 -5.56 4.83
C GLN A 399 9.94 -6.50 5.39
N PHE A 400 10.21 -7.81 5.42
CA PHE A 400 9.30 -8.81 5.98
C PHE A 400 10.04 -9.78 6.91
N PRO A 401 9.51 -10.12 8.10
CA PRO A 401 8.34 -9.51 8.74
C PRO A 401 8.59 -8.03 9.07
N ARG A 402 7.53 -7.21 9.10
CA ARG A 402 7.66 -5.77 9.31
C ARG A 402 8.14 -5.47 10.72
N ASN A 403 9.01 -4.47 10.82
CA ASN A 403 9.42 -3.92 12.11
C ASN A 403 8.46 -2.81 12.53
N GLU A 404 8.11 -2.78 13.81
CA GLU A 404 7.32 -1.72 14.40
C GLU A 404 8.26 -0.71 15.07
N ALA A 405 8.14 0.56 14.72
CA ALA A 405 8.83 1.63 15.43
C ALA A 405 8.06 1.90 16.73
N LEU A 406 8.58 1.37 17.83
CA LEU A 406 7.93 1.45 19.13
C LEU A 406 8.18 2.82 19.77
N LEU A 407 7.11 3.40 20.30
CA LEU A 407 7.19 4.67 21.03
C LEU A 407 7.86 4.41 22.39
N GLY A 408 8.91 5.16 22.71
CA GLY A 408 9.68 4.96 23.97
C GLY A 408 8.88 5.17 25.26
N PHE A 409 7.68 5.75 25.17
CA PHE A 409 6.74 5.93 26.27
C PHE A 409 5.60 4.89 26.31
N ASN A 410 5.63 3.85 25.46
CA ASN A 410 4.66 2.76 25.51
C ASN A 410 4.94 1.85 26.72
N LEU A 411 4.16 1.99 27.78
CA LEU A 411 4.32 1.18 29.00
C LEU A 411 4.02 -0.31 28.79
N MET A 412 3.20 -0.68 27.79
CA MET A 412 2.92 -2.08 27.46
C MET A 412 4.17 -2.84 27.04
N GLU A 413 5.21 -2.14 26.55
CA GLU A 413 6.50 -2.77 26.25
C GLU A 413 7.27 -3.19 27.51
N ARG A 414 7.14 -2.43 28.60
CA ARG A 414 7.82 -2.75 29.86
C ARG A 414 7.21 -3.97 30.53
N GLU A 415 5.90 -4.14 30.39
CA GLU A 415 5.14 -5.22 31.00
C GLU A 415 4.22 -5.88 29.97
N ARG A 416 4.80 -6.57 28.99
CA ARG A 416 4.03 -7.30 27.99
C ARG A 416 3.14 -8.38 28.59
N ARG A 417 1.91 -8.43 28.12
CA ARG A 417 0.91 -9.45 28.46
C ARG A 417 0.53 -10.25 27.21
N ARG A 418 0.04 -11.48 27.43
CA ARG A 418 -0.50 -12.29 26.33
C ARG A 418 -1.68 -11.57 25.70
N GLY A 419 -1.71 -11.54 24.38
CA GLY A 419 -2.70 -10.78 23.62
C GLY A 419 -2.28 -9.35 23.26
N ASP A 420 -1.16 -8.84 23.80
CA ASP A 420 -0.61 -7.56 23.36
C ASP A 420 -0.22 -7.63 21.88
N ARG A 421 -0.61 -6.60 21.12
CA ARG A 421 -0.32 -6.53 19.69
C ARG A 421 1.19 -6.39 19.46
N HIS A 422 1.71 -7.20 18.55
CA HIS A 422 3.08 -7.10 18.08
C HIS A 422 3.13 -7.34 16.58
N VAL A 423 3.47 -6.33 15.78
CA VAL A 423 3.39 -6.41 14.31
C VAL A 423 4.25 -7.55 13.77
N LYS A 424 5.48 -7.69 14.26
CA LYS A 424 6.38 -8.76 13.81
C LYS A 424 5.84 -10.16 14.12
N ALA A 425 5.18 -10.37 15.27
CA ALA A 425 4.56 -11.66 15.58
C ALA A 425 3.31 -11.92 14.72
N ASN A 426 2.54 -10.87 14.41
CA ASN A 426 1.41 -10.98 13.48
C ASN A 426 1.86 -11.35 12.07
N ASP A 427 2.94 -10.75 11.56
CA ASP A 427 3.48 -11.07 10.24
C ASP A 427 4.07 -12.49 10.19
N LYS A 428 4.69 -12.95 11.27
CA LYS A 428 5.11 -14.36 11.40
C LYS A 428 3.92 -15.31 11.34
N GLN A 429 2.87 -15.02 12.10
CA GLN A 429 1.65 -15.82 12.08
C GLN A 429 1.01 -15.80 10.69
N LEU A 430 1.01 -14.65 10.02
CA LEU A 430 0.50 -14.49 8.66
C LEU A 430 1.25 -15.41 7.69
N PHE A 431 2.58 -15.45 7.74
CA PHE A 431 3.38 -16.36 6.90
C PHE A 431 3.02 -17.83 7.13
N LEU A 432 2.81 -18.23 8.40
CA LEU A 432 2.34 -19.56 8.75
C LEU A 432 0.95 -19.84 8.19
N ASP A 433 0.00 -18.92 8.37
CA ASP A 433 -1.37 -19.06 7.88
C ASP A 433 -1.40 -19.17 6.34
N THR A 434 -0.57 -18.38 5.64
CA THR A 434 -0.40 -18.44 4.18
C THR A 434 0.10 -19.81 3.74
N LEU A 435 1.14 -20.34 4.40
CA LEU A 435 1.68 -21.66 4.08
C LEU A 435 0.63 -22.77 4.25
N LEU A 436 -0.19 -22.68 5.31
CA LEU A 436 -1.28 -23.62 5.58
C LEU A 436 -2.48 -23.45 4.64
N SER A 437 -2.64 -22.28 4.02
CA SER A 437 -3.76 -21.96 3.13
C SER A 437 -3.50 -22.37 1.66
N ALA A 438 -2.25 -22.62 1.29
CA ALA A 438 -1.89 -23.10 -0.05
C ALA A 438 -2.27 -24.58 -0.22
N GLN A 439 -3.20 -24.89 -1.14
CA GLN A 439 -3.69 -26.26 -1.30
C GLN A 439 -2.83 -27.10 -2.26
N GLU A 440 -2.35 -26.51 -3.36
CA GLU A 440 -1.60 -27.23 -4.38
C GLU A 440 -0.17 -26.69 -4.52
N LYS A 441 -0.01 -25.36 -4.58
CA LYS A 441 1.28 -24.71 -4.85
C LYS A 441 1.52 -23.48 -3.98
N LEU A 442 2.74 -23.38 -3.47
CA LEU A 442 3.26 -22.22 -2.75
C LEU A 442 4.50 -21.66 -3.48
N TYR A 443 4.37 -20.44 -3.99
CA TYR A 443 5.46 -19.68 -4.62
C TYR A 443 5.93 -18.57 -3.69
N ILE A 444 7.23 -18.41 -3.54
CA ILE A 444 7.83 -17.32 -2.74
C ILE A 444 8.91 -16.65 -3.59
N SER A 445 8.95 -15.31 -3.60
CA SER A 445 10.07 -14.57 -4.18
C SER A 445 10.60 -13.47 -3.30
N TYR A 446 11.87 -13.16 -3.54
CA TYR A 446 12.60 -12.07 -2.91
C TYR A 446 13.70 -11.54 -3.84
N ILE A 447 14.20 -10.36 -3.52
CA ILE A 447 15.34 -9.72 -4.16
C ILE A 447 16.60 -10.35 -3.54
N GLY A 448 17.22 -11.27 -4.27
CA GLY A 448 18.39 -12.02 -3.81
C GLY A 448 19.72 -11.39 -4.18
N ARG A 449 19.73 -10.39 -5.06
CA ARG A 449 20.95 -9.68 -5.49
C ARG A 449 20.68 -8.21 -5.76
N SER A 450 21.67 -7.38 -5.44
CA SER A 450 21.67 -5.96 -5.77
C SER A 450 21.84 -5.76 -7.28
N SER A 451 20.95 -4.97 -7.89
CA SER A 451 21.06 -4.57 -9.30
C SER A 451 22.20 -3.59 -9.58
N LYS A 452 22.81 -2.99 -8.55
CA LYS A 452 23.88 -2.00 -8.68
C LYS A 452 25.27 -2.62 -8.67
N ASP A 453 25.53 -3.48 -7.69
CA ASP A 453 26.86 -4.02 -7.40
C ASP A 453 26.91 -5.57 -7.36
N ASN A 454 25.78 -6.22 -7.65
CA ASN A 454 25.65 -7.69 -7.67
C ASN A 454 25.96 -8.37 -6.33
N SER A 455 25.96 -7.62 -5.22
CA SER A 455 26.07 -8.18 -3.88
C SER A 455 24.89 -9.10 -3.55
N LEU A 456 25.14 -10.16 -2.78
CA LEU A 456 24.11 -11.09 -2.33
C LEU A 456 23.26 -10.44 -1.25
N ILE A 457 21.94 -10.56 -1.39
CA ILE A 457 20.96 -10.08 -0.43
C ILE A 457 20.22 -11.31 0.13
N PRO A 458 20.24 -11.54 1.45
CA PRO A 458 19.53 -12.67 2.04
C PRO A 458 18.00 -12.46 1.95
N PRO A 459 17.21 -13.55 1.95
CA PRO A 459 15.76 -13.45 2.02
C PRO A 459 15.29 -13.00 3.41
N SER A 460 13.97 -12.82 3.55
CA SER A 460 13.32 -12.71 4.86
C SER A 460 13.76 -13.82 5.81
N SER A 461 13.88 -13.51 7.10
CA SER A 461 14.23 -14.50 8.12
C SER A 461 13.28 -15.70 8.15
N LEU A 462 12.01 -15.54 7.74
CA LEU A 462 11.04 -16.64 7.74
C LEU A 462 11.25 -17.60 6.58
N VAL A 463 11.66 -17.07 5.42
CA VAL A 463 12.05 -17.90 4.28
C VAL A 463 13.34 -18.65 4.61
N ASP A 464 14.29 -17.98 5.29
CA ASP A 464 15.52 -18.61 5.73
C ASP A 464 15.29 -19.72 6.79
N GLU A 465 14.42 -19.47 7.78
CA GLU A 465 14.01 -20.47 8.78
C GLU A 465 13.31 -21.68 8.13
N LEU A 466 12.49 -21.46 7.09
CA LEU A 466 11.83 -22.54 6.34
C LEU A 466 12.86 -23.39 5.57
N LEU A 467 13.83 -22.74 4.92
CA LEU A 467 14.92 -23.43 4.23
C LEU A 467 15.78 -24.23 5.21
N ASN A 468 16.16 -23.66 6.35
CA ASN A 468 16.92 -24.37 7.40
C ASN A 468 16.15 -25.58 7.93
N TYR A 469 14.83 -25.46 8.12
CA TYR A 469 13.99 -26.59 8.50
C TYR A 469 14.01 -27.72 7.45
N LEU A 470 13.99 -27.38 6.16
CA LEU A 470 14.07 -28.37 5.09
C LEU A 470 15.46 -29.01 4.99
N GLU A 471 16.52 -28.23 5.22
CA GLU A 471 17.90 -28.74 5.33
C GLU A 471 17.99 -29.82 6.43
N ASP A 472 17.47 -29.53 7.62
CA ASP A 472 17.44 -30.48 8.76
C ASP A 472 16.60 -31.74 8.48
N ARG A 473 15.65 -31.69 7.54
CA ARG A 473 14.78 -32.82 7.18
C ARG A 473 15.36 -33.69 6.07
N THR A 474 16.48 -33.33 5.46
CA THR A 474 17.08 -34.05 4.33
C THR A 474 18.43 -34.67 4.72
N ALA A 475 18.83 -35.74 4.02
CA ALA A 475 20.16 -36.32 4.21
C ALA A 475 21.29 -35.48 3.57
N GLU A 476 20.93 -34.59 2.64
CA GLU A 476 21.85 -33.79 1.82
C GLU A 476 21.50 -32.30 1.91
N PRO A 477 21.74 -31.64 3.07
CA PRO A 477 21.29 -30.28 3.34
C PRO A 477 21.83 -29.25 2.32
N GLU A 478 23.06 -29.44 1.84
CA GLU A 478 23.70 -28.52 0.88
C GLU A 478 22.99 -28.44 -0.49
N LEU A 479 22.12 -29.40 -0.81
CA LEU A 479 21.37 -29.44 -2.07
C LEU A 479 20.00 -28.78 -1.96
N VAL A 480 19.48 -28.56 -0.75
CA VAL A 480 18.12 -28.02 -0.55
C VAL A 480 17.98 -26.64 -1.19
N ARG A 481 18.84 -25.70 -0.82
CA ARG A 481 18.81 -24.34 -1.39
C ARG A 481 19.09 -24.35 -2.89
N LYS A 482 20.01 -25.18 -3.37
CA LYS A 482 20.35 -25.28 -4.81
C LYS A 482 19.18 -25.82 -5.65
N THR A 483 18.33 -26.65 -5.05
CA THR A 483 17.19 -27.29 -5.74
C THR A 483 15.95 -26.41 -5.67
N LEU A 484 15.66 -25.82 -4.50
CA LEU A 484 14.43 -25.06 -4.25
C LEU A 484 14.52 -23.59 -4.66
N VAL A 485 15.72 -22.99 -4.60
CA VAL A 485 15.91 -21.57 -4.90
C VAL A 485 16.35 -21.40 -6.35
N VAL A 486 15.45 -20.86 -7.17
CA VAL A 486 15.71 -20.53 -8.56
C VAL A 486 16.30 -19.11 -8.64
N GLU A 487 17.58 -19.01 -8.99
CA GLU A 487 18.22 -17.72 -9.26
C GLU A 487 17.88 -17.21 -10.67
N HIS A 488 17.03 -16.20 -10.75
CA HIS A 488 16.67 -15.58 -12.02
C HIS A 488 17.73 -14.54 -12.45
N PRO A 489 18.14 -14.52 -13.73
CA PRO A 489 19.03 -13.49 -14.24
C PRO A 489 18.37 -12.11 -14.26
N LEU A 490 19.19 -11.06 -14.27
CA LEU A 490 18.77 -9.66 -14.25
C LEU A 490 17.82 -9.29 -15.40
N HIS A 491 18.05 -9.86 -16.59
CA HIS A 491 17.28 -9.57 -17.79
C HIS A 491 16.42 -10.76 -18.22
N SER A 492 15.20 -10.46 -18.66
CA SER A 492 14.24 -11.43 -19.20
C SER A 492 14.74 -12.18 -20.43
N PHE A 493 15.52 -11.51 -21.29
CA PHE A 493 16.11 -12.09 -22.51
C PHE A 493 17.45 -12.82 -22.27
N SER A 494 17.77 -13.18 -21.02
CA SER A 494 18.99 -13.91 -20.73
C SER A 494 19.02 -15.26 -21.44
N LYS A 495 20.18 -15.63 -21.98
CA LYS A 495 20.41 -16.96 -22.58
C LYS A 495 20.18 -18.12 -21.62
N LYS A 496 20.07 -17.88 -20.31
CA LYS A 496 19.72 -18.93 -19.34
C LYS A 496 18.30 -19.47 -19.46
N TYR A 497 17.42 -18.77 -20.19
CA TYR A 497 16.04 -19.21 -20.46
C TYR A 497 15.86 -19.91 -21.80
N ASN A 498 16.92 -19.95 -22.63
CA ASN A 498 16.99 -20.67 -23.91
C ASN A 498 17.94 -21.86 -23.77
#